data_AF-A0A356U0K2-F1
#
_entry.id   AF-A0A356U0K2-F1
#
_cell.length_a   1.000
_cell.length_b   1.000
_cell.length_c   1.000
_cell.angle_alpha   90.00
_cell.angle_beta   90.00
_cell.angle_gamma   90.00
#
_symmetry.space_group_name_H-M   'P 1'
#
loop_
_entity.id
_entity.type
_entity.pdbx_description
1 polymer ?
#
loop_
_entity_poly.entity_id
_entity_poly.type
_entity_poly.pdbx_seq_one_letter_code
_entity_poly.pdbx_strand_id
1 'polypeptide(L)'
;MKIGNISIGNDKPLAVMAGPCAMESLDHALFMAEHLKNLSVKFNIPLIYKSSFDKANRTSAHADRGIGLEHAMTIFDRIKADFELPVMTDIHLPEQCVQVAPHIDVIQIPAFLCRQTDLLAAAAATDCAINIKKGQFLAPWDMKNVV
;
A
#
# COMPACT_ATOMS: atom_id res chain seq x y z
N MET A 1 -5.68 0.25 15.93
CA MET A 1 -6.09 1.40 15.07
C MET A 1 -7.19 0.96 14.10
N LYS A 2 -7.84 1.89 13.39
CA LYS A 2 -8.87 1.58 12.39
C LYS A 2 -8.40 2.05 11.01
N ILE A 3 -8.58 1.21 9.99
CA ILE A 3 -8.31 1.52 8.57
C ILE A 3 -9.59 1.21 7.80
N GLY A 4 -10.27 2.24 7.30
CA GLY A 4 -11.64 2.09 6.79
C GLY A 4 -12.56 1.48 7.84
N ASN A 5 -13.14 0.31 7.54
CA ASN A 5 -13.97 -0.49 8.46
C ASN A 5 -13.18 -1.56 9.25
N ILE A 6 -11.87 -1.72 9.02
CA ILE A 6 -11.06 -2.78 9.60
C ILE A 6 -10.38 -2.31 10.89
N SER A 7 -10.47 -3.13 11.95
CA SER A 7 -9.70 -2.92 13.19
C SER A 7 -8.38 -3.70 13.13
N ILE A 8 -7.26 -2.98 13.20
CA ILE A 8 -5.91 -3.54 13.17
C ILE A 8 -5.28 -3.45 14.56
N GLY A 9 -4.78 -4.59 15.06
CA GLY A 9 -4.06 -4.70 16.33
C GLY A 9 -3.60 -6.14 16.59
N ASN A 10 -2.58 -6.30 17.45
CA ASN A 10 -2.03 -7.62 17.79
C ASN A 10 -3.00 -8.50 18.60
N ASP A 11 -4.05 -7.88 19.16
CA ASP A 11 -5.13 -8.50 19.94
C ASP A 11 -6.45 -8.61 19.14
N LYS A 12 -6.42 -8.30 17.83
CA LYS A 12 -7.59 -8.30 16.94
C LYS A 12 -7.56 -9.50 15.99
N PRO A 13 -8.69 -9.84 15.33
CA PRO A 13 -8.69 -10.83 14.26
C PRO A 13 -7.65 -10.52 13.18
N LEU A 14 -7.07 -11.57 12.60
CA LEU A 14 -6.07 -11.46 11.54
C LEU A 14 -6.66 -10.71 10.33
N ALA A 15 -6.03 -9.62 9.93
CA ALA A 15 -6.29 -8.94 8.67
C ALA A 15 -5.20 -9.29 7.64
N VAL A 16 -5.56 -9.31 6.37
CA VAL A 16 -4.67 -9.64 5.25
C VAL A 16 -4.49 -8.43 4.34
N MET A 17 -3.24 -8.14 3.99
CA MET A 17 -2.88 -7.20 2.92
C MET A 17 -2.50 -8.03 1.69
N ALA A 18 -3.26 -7.94 0.60
CA ALA A 18 -3.03 -8.78 -0.57
C ALA A 18 -3.38 -8.08 -1.89
N GLY A 19 -2.73 -8.52 -2.96
CA GLY A 19 -2.92 -8.04 -4.33
C GLY A 19 -1.67 -8.29 -5.17
N PRO A 20 -1.71 -7.96 -6.48
CA PRO A 20 -0.59 -8.19 -7.36
C PRO A 20 0.62 -7.32 -6.96
N CYS A 21 1.80 -7.70 -7.44
CA CYS A 21 3.02 -6.96 -7.11
C CYS A 21 2.95 -5.52 -7.62
N ALA A 22 2.60 -5.35 -8.89
CA ALA A 22 2.42 -4.07 -9.58
C ALA A 22 1.03 -4.01 -10.22
N MET A 23 0.52 -2.80 -10.38
CA MET A 23 -0.70 -2.56 -11.15
C MET A 23 -0.34 -2.53 -12.64
N GLU A 24 -0.98 -3.39 -13.43
CA GLU A 24 -0.64 -3.59 -14.85
C GLU A 24 -1.66 -2.92 -15.78
N SER A 25 -2.94 -2.97 -15.43
CA SER A 25 -4.04 -2.33 -16.14
C SER A 25 -5.26 -2.19 -15.23
N LEU A 26 -6.24 -1.39 -15.66
CA LEU A 26 -7.54 -1.30 -14.97
C LEU A 26 -8.20 -2.68 -14.86
N ASP A 27 -8.33 -3.40 -15.98
CA ASP A 27 -9.00 -4.71 -16.02
C ASP A 27 -8.31 -5.73 -15.10
N HIS A 28 -6.98 -5.77 -15.11
CA HIS A 28 -6.23 -6.65 -14.21
C HIS A 28 -6.45 -6.28 -12.73
N ALA A 29 -6.42 -4.98 -12.41
CA ALA A 29 -6.61 -4.52 -11.04
C ALA A 29 -8.02 -4.83 -10.51
N LEU A 30 -9.06 -4.59 -11.32
CA LEU A 30 -10.44 -4.89 -10.95
C LEU A 30 -10.68 -6.39 -10.82
N PHE A 31 -10.16 -7.20 -11.74
CA PHE A 31 -10.21 -8.67 -11.67
C PHE A 31 -9.59 -9.17 -10.35
N MET A 32 -8.39 -8.71 -10.01
CA MET A 32 -7.72 -9.13 -8.77
C MET A 32 -8.47 -8.68 -7.52
N ALA A 33 -8.97 -7.43 -7.50
CA ALA A 33 -9.72 -6.90 -6.36
C ALA A 33 -11.03 -7.66 -6.14
N GLU A 34 -11.79 -7.97 -7.20
CA GLU A 34 -13.02 -8.75 -7.13
C GLU A 34 -12.78 -10.14 -6.56
N HIS A 35 -11.79 -10.87 -7.10
CA HIS A 35 -11.47 -12.22 -6.62
C HIS A 35 -11.04 -12.22 -5.15
N LEU A 36 -10.19 -11.28 -4.75
CA LEU A 36 -9.76 -11.16 -3.35
C LEU A 36 -10.92 -10.75 -2.42
N LYS A 37 -11.80 -9.84 -2.85
CA LYS A 37 -13.02 -9.48 -2.11
C LYS A 37 -13.91 -10.69 -1.87
N ASN A 38 -14.15 -11.50 -2.91
CA ASN A 38 -14.97 -12.70 -2.81
C ASN A 38 -14.38 -13.72 -1.82
N LEU A 39 -13.06 -13.90 -1.82
CA LEU A 39 -12.36 -14.75 -0.85
C LEU A 39 -12.44 -14.18 0.57
N SER A 40 -12.23 -12.86 0.72
CA SER A 40 -12.34 -12.15 2.00
C SER A 40 -13.72 -12.35 2.63
N VAL A 41 -14.80 -12.20 1.85
CA VAL A 41 -16.17 -12.45 2.30
C VAL A 41 -16.38 -13.93 2.64
N LYS A 42 -15.98 -14.85 1.75
CA LYS A 42 -16.16 -16.29 1.93
C LYS A 42 -15.52 -16.81 3.22
N PHE A 43 -14.33 -16.33 3.55
CA PHE A 43 -13.58 -16.77 4.73
C PHE A 43 -13.74 -15.85 5.94
N ASN A 44 -14.50 -14.76 5.81
CA ASN A 44 -14.66 -13.72 6.84
C ASN A 44 -13.31 -13.18 7.34
N ILE A 45 -12.40 -12.87 6.40
CA ILE A 45 -11.07 -12.32 6.68
C ILE A 45 -11.01 -10.87 6.21
N PRO A 46 -10.74 -9.89 7.09
CA PRO A 46 -10.54 -8.50 6.68
C PRO A 46 -9.41 -8.36 5.66
N LEU A 47 -9.65 -7.60 4.60
CA LEU A 47 -8.73 -7.46 3.47
C LEU A 47 -8.43 -5.98 3.19
N ILE A 48 -7.15 -5.67 3.03
CA ILE A 48 -6.67 -4.42 2.44
C ILE A 48 -6.06 -4.78 1.07
N TYR A 49 -6.57 -4.18 0.00
CA TYR A 49 -6.04 -4.41 -1.34
C TYR A 49 -4.70 -3.68 -1.52
N LYS A 50 -3.69 -4.38 -2.05
CA LYS A 50 -2.35 -3.82 -2.27
C LYS A 50 -1.92 -3.92 -3.73
N SER A 51 -1.36 -2.84 -4.28
CA SER A 51 -0.59 -2.87 -5.53
C SER A 51 0.45 -1.75 -5.55
N SER A 52 1.53 -1.92 -6.32
CA SER A 52 2.50 -0.84 -6.56
C SER A 52 2.17 -0.14 -7.88
N PHE A 53 2.20 1.20 -7.92
CA PHE A 53 2.06 1.96 -9.16
C PHE A 53 3.38 2.14 -9.92
N ASP A 54 4.50 2.08 -9.21
CA ASP A 54 5.86 2.21 -9.74
C ASP A 54 6.76 1.11 -9.18
N LYS A 55 7.57 0.52 -10.05
CA LYS A 55 8.65 -0.39 -9.70
C LYS A 55 9.98 0.35 -9.80
N ALA A 56 10.36 1.03 -8.72
CA ALA A 56 11.59 1.84 -8.67
C ALA A 56 12.91 1.05 -8.76
N ASN A 57 12.89 -0.27 -8.51
CA ASN A 57 14.10 -1.12 -8.46
C ASN A 57 14.18 -2.06 -9.66
N ARG A 58 14.35 -1.54 -10.88
CA ARG A 58 14.51 -2.36 -12.09
C ARG A 58 15.97 -2.53 -12.48
N THR A 59 16.26 -3.68 -13.10
CA THR A 59 17.61 -4.05 -13.57
C THR A 59 18.07 -3.25 -14.80
N SER A 60 17.15 -2.56 -15.49
CA SER A 60 17.44 -1.71 -16.64
C SER A 60 16.61 -0.43 -16.60
N ALA A 61 17.20 0.68 -17.04
CA ALA A 61 16.53 1.97 -17.18
C ALA A 61 15.39 1.98 -18.21
N HIS A 62 15.38 1.02 -19.15
CA HIS A 62 14.34 0.89 -20.18
C HIS A 62 13.20 -0.06 -19.80
N ALA A 63 13.25 -0.68 -18.61
CA ALA A 63 12.22 -1.61 -18.18
C ALA A 63 10.93 -0.86 -17.80
N ASP A 64 9.78 -1.37 -18.25
CA ASP A 64 8.46 -0.82 -17.92
C ASP A 64 8.28 -0.68 -16.41
N ARG A 65 8.05 0.52 -15.90
CA ARG A 65 7.98 0.79 -14.45
C ARG A 65 6.58 0.65 -13.87
N GLY A 66 5.57 0.35 -14.68
CA GLY A 66 4.16 0.32 -14.29
C GLY A 66 3.38 1.45 -14.93
N ILE A 67 2.09 1.53 -14.60
CA ILE A 67 1.15 2.43 -15.27
C ILE A 67 1.27 3.91 -14.87
N GLY A 68 2.16 4.24 -13.92
CA GLY A 68 2.38 5.60 -13.44
C GLY A 68 1.42 6.02 -12.32
N LEU A 69 1.78 7.11 -11.63
CA LEU A 69 1.10 7.56 -10.40
C LEU A 69 -0.35 8.00 -10.65
N GLU A 70 -0.56 8.92 -11.59
CA GLU A 70 -1.89 9.50 -11.86
C GLU A 70 -2.92 8.44 -12.28
N HIS A 71 -2.54 7.56 -13.22
CA HIS A 71 -3.42 6.48 -13.67
C HIS A 71 -3.73 5.52 -12.51
N ALA A 72 -2.72 5.12 -11.73
CA ALA A 72 -2.95 4.21 -10.61
C ALA A 72 -3.89 4.79 -9.54
N MET A 73 -3.85 6.10 -9.27
CA MET A 73 -4.75 6.72 -8.29
C MET A 73 -6.21 6.61 -8.70
N THR A 74 -6.52 6.87 -9.98
CA THR A 74 -7.90 6.70 -10.49
C THR A 74 -8.39 5.25 -10.41
N ILE A 75 -7.50 4.27 -10.58
CA ILE A 75 -7.84 2.84 -10.42
C ILE A 75 -8.05 2.50 -8.95
N PHE A 76 -7.24 3.03 -8.03
CA PHE A 76 -7.46 2.83 -6.59
C PHE A 76 -8.80 3.41 -6.14
N ASP A 77 -9.16 4.62 -6.57
CA ASP A 77 -10.48 5.20 -6.30
C ASP A 77 -11.60 4.28 -6.77
N ARG A 78 -11.44 3.70 -7.97
CA ARG A 78 -12.41 2.76 -8.53
C ARG A 78 -12.53 1.48 -7.70
N ILE A 79 -11.42 0.91 -7.26
CA ILE A 79 -11.41 -0.28 -6.39
C ILE A 79 -12.11 0.01 -5.06
N LYS A 80 -11.87 1.19 -4.46
CA LYS A 80 -12.55 1.60 -3.23
C LYS A 80 -14.06 1.71 -3.44
N ALA A 81 -14.48 2.35 -4.53
CA ALA A 81 -15.89 2.57 -4.84
C ALA A 81 -16.62 1.26 -5.16
N ASP A 82 -16.04 0.40 -5.99
CA ASP A 82 -16.72 -0.81 -6.50
C ASP A 82 -16.72 -1.96 -5.48
N PHE A 83 -15.67 -2.08 -4.66
CA PHE A 83 -15.49 -3.25 -3.78
C PHE A 83 -15.51 -2.91 -2.28
N GLU A 84 -15.59 -1.62 -1.91
CA GLU A 84 -15.55 -1.15 -0.52
C GLU A 84 -14.36 -1.73 0.26
N LEU A 85 -13.21 -1.84 -0.41
CA LEU A 85 -11.96 -2.30 0.19
C LEU A 85 -11.08 -1.10 0.53
N PRO A 86 -10.48 -1.06 1.72
CA PRO A 86 -9.34 -0.20 1.95
C PRO A 86 -8.20 -0.59 1.00
N VAL A 87 -7.46 0.39 0.50
CA VAL A 87 -6.38 0.18 -0.47
C VAL A 87 -5.06 0.73 0.04
N MET A 88 -3.97 0.15 -0.44
CA MET A 88 -2.61 0.54 -0.08
C MET A 88 -1.63 0.48 -1.24
N THR A 89 -0.66 1.38 -1.23
CA THR A 89 0.45 1.40 -2.18
C THR A 89 1.75 1.85 -1.52
N ASP A 90 2.88 1.54 -2.13
CA ASP A 90 4.20 2.02 -1.71
C ASP A 90 4.63 3.28 -2.46
N ILE A 91 5.30 4.15 -1.73
CA ILE A 91 5.90 5.38 -2.24
C ILE A 91 7.42 5.31 -2.16
N HIS A 92 8.08 6.10 -3.00
CA HIS A 92 9.53 6.15 -3.11
C HIS A 92 10.11 7.55 -2.86
N LEU A 93 9.27 8.59 -2.94
CA LEU A 93 9.68 9.98 -2.73
C LEU A 93 8.68 10.73 -1.83
N PRO A 94 9.13 11.72 -1.03
CA PRO A 94 8.26 12.46 -0.10
C PRO A 94 7.09 13.19 -0.78
N GLU A 95 7.29 13.71 -1.99
CA GLU A 95 6.27 14.50 -2.71
C GLU A 95 5.10 13.63 -3.14
N GLN A 96 5.33 12.31 -3.31
CA GLN A 96 4.29 11.35 -3.63
C GLN A 96 3.27 11.19 -2.50
N CYS A 97 3.64 11.44 -1.24
CA CYS A 97 2.73 11.35 -0.09
C CYS A 97 1.46 12.19 -0.31
N VAL A 98 1.64 13.45 -0.70
CA VAL A 98 0.54 14.40 -0.93
C VAL A 98 -0.33 13.97 -2.11
N GLN A 99 0.29 13.36 -3.12
CA GLN A 99 -0.42 12.92 -4.32
C GLN A 99 -1.23 11.64 -4.09
N VAL A 100 -0.72 10.69 -3.29
CA VAL A 100 -1.40 9.41 -3.08
C VAL A 100 -2.40 9.44 -1.93
N ALA A 101 -2.16 10.27 -0.89
CA ALA A 101 -2.96 10.27 0.33
C ALA A 101 -4.48 10.46 0.12
N PRO A 102 -4.97 11.27 -0.84
CA PRO A 102 -6.41 11.39 -1.09
C PRO A 102 -7.07 10.10 -1.58
N HIS A 103 -6.30 9.19 -2.19
CA HIS A 103 -6.80 8.03 -2.92
C HIS A 103 -6.63 6.71 -2.17
N ILE A 104 -5.78 6.68 -1.14
CA ILE A 104 -5.37 5.44 -0.46
C ILE A 104 -5.55 5.53 1.06
N ASP A 105 -5.71 4.38 1.70
CA ASP A 105 -5.93 4.30 3.15
C ASP A 105 -4.64 4.00 3.91
N VAL A 106 -3.66 3.38 3.25
CA VAL A 106 -2.36 3.02 3.83
C VAL A 106 -1.21 3.32 2.89
N ILE A 107 -0.28 4.15 3.35
CA ILE A 107 1.03 4.38 2.71
C ILE A 107 1.99 3.29 3.17
N GLN A 108 2.66 2.61 2.23
CA GLN A 108 3.71 1.66 2.56
C GLN A 108 5.10 2.25 2.32
N ILE A 109 5.96 2.19 3.33
CA ILE A 109 7.37 2.56 3.23
C ILE A 109 8.19 1.33 2.84
N PRO A 110 8.89 1.31 1.69
CA PRO A 110 9.74 0.20 1.28
C PRO A 110 10.87 -0.07 2.28
N ALA A 111 11.29 -1.34 2.37
CA ALA A 111 12.28 -1.78 3.35
C ALA A 111 13.64 -1.07 3.22
N PHE A 112 14.05 -0.73 2.00
CA PHE A 112 15.31 -0.02 1.75
C PHE A 112 15.23 1.49 2.04
N LEU A 113 14.01 2.03 2.23
CA LEU A 113 13.75 3.43 2.58
C LEU A 113 13.31 3.61 4.03
N CYS A 114 13.29 2.54 4.85
CA CYS A 114 12.78 2.56 6.22
C CYS A 114 13.54 3.46 7.22
N ARG A 115 14.62 4.13 6.79
CA ARG A 115 15.38 5.12 7.58
C ARG A 115 15.48 6.49 6.89
N GLN A 116 14.69 6.73 5.84
CA GLN A 116 14.66 8.03 5.17
C GLN A 116 13.75 8.97 5.97
N THR A 117 14.36 9.78 6.85
CA THR A 117 13.65 10.67 7.77
C THR A 117 12.64 11.56 7.05
N ASP A 118 13.01 12.16 5.92
CA ASP A 118 12.13 13.08 5.18
C ASP A 118 10.91 12.35 4.59
N LEU A 119 11.10 11.13 4.09
CA LEU A 119 10.00 10.30 3.59
C LEU A 119 9.05 9.87 4.71
N LEU A 120 9.60 9.47 5.86
CA LEU A 120 8.82 9.09 7.03
C LEU A 120 8.04 10.28 7.58
N ALA A 121 8.67 11.45 7.70
CA ALA A 121 8.02 12.67 8.13
C ALA A 121 6.91 13.11 7.17
N ALA A 122 7.15 13.03 5.86
CA ALA A 122 6.13 13.35 4.85
C ALA A 122 4.94 12.37 4.91
N ALA A 123 5.19 11.07 5.10
CA ALA A 123 4.12 10.08 5.26
C ALA A 123 3.33 10.30 6.56
N ALA A 124 4.03 10.60 7.67
CA ALA A 124 3.43 10.91 8.97
C ALA A 124 2.61 12.20 9.00
N ALA A 125 2.87 13.12 8.07
CA ALA A 125 2.09 14.34 7.89
C ALA A 125 0.76 14.12 7.14
N THR A 126 0.49 12.90 6.66
CA THR A 126 -0.78 12.55 6.01
C THR A 126 -1.77 11.93 7.01
N ASP A 127 -3.04 11.84 6.63
CA ASP A 127 -4.07 11.12 7.40
C ASP A 127 -4.07 9.60 7.12
N CYS A 128 -3.17 9.09 6.28
CA CYS A 128 -3.09 7.67 5.97
C CYS A 128 -2.44 6.87 7.10
N ALA A 129 -2.84 5.62 7.25
CA ALA A 129 -2.05 4.67 8.03
C ALA A 129 -0.69 4.41 7.35
N ILE A 130 0.34 4.06 8.12
CA ILE A 130 1.68 3.82 7.58
C ILE A 130 2.10 2.37 7.84
N ASN A 131 2.34 1.62 6.77
CA ASN A 131 2.94 0.29 6.81
C ASN A 131 4.45 0.37 6.56
N ILE A 132 5.25 0.23 7.60
CA ILE A 132 6.72 0.30 7.49
C ILE A 132 7.29 -1.09 7.31
N LYS A 133 7.86 -1.38 6.13
CA LYS A 133 8.61 -2.62 5.93
C LYS A 133 9.94 -2.53 6.66
N LYS A 134 10.19 -3.44 7.60
CA LYS A 134 11.50 -3.53 8.28
C LYS A 134 12.60 -3.83 7.27
N GLY A 135 13.64 -3.00 7.24
CA GLY A 135 14.85 -3.29 6.47
C GLY A 135 15.43 -4.66 6.85
N GLN A 136 15.85 -5.44 5.85
CA GLN A 136 16.50 -6.74 6.11
C GLN A 136 17.82 -6.60 6.90
N PHE A 137 18.43 -5.41 6.84
CA PHE A 137 19.64 -5.03 7.55
C PHE A 137 19.38 -4.44 8.96
N LEU A 138 18.12 -4.36 9.42
CA LEU A 138 17.76 -3.86 10.75
C LEU A 138 17.49 -5.00 11.72
N ALA A 139 18.04 -4.87 12.93
CA ALA A 139 17.61 -5.67 14.06
C ALA A 139 16.18 -5.27 14.48
N PRO A 140 15.39 -6.19 15.08
CA PRO A 140 14.00 -5.88 15.47
C PRO A 140 13.87 -4.68 16.40
N TRP A 141 14.77 -4.54 17.39
CA TRP A 141 14.73 -3.44 18.38
C TRP A 141 15.09 -2.08 17.80
N ASP A 142 15.70 -2.00 16.61
CA ASP A 142 16.00 -0.73 15.94
C ASP A 142 14.76 -0.08 15.33
N MET A 143 13.66 -0.84 15.15
CA MET A 143 12.40 -0.30 14.62
C MET A 143 11.78 0.75 15.55
N LYS A 144 12.12 0.75 16.85
CA LYS A 144 11.67 1.79 17.78
C LYS A 144 12.15 3.20 17.42
N ASN A 145 13.20 3.32 16.60
CA ASN A 145 13.76 4.59 16.15
C ASN A 145 13.14 5.06 14.82
N VAL A 146 12.30 4.22 14.21
CA VAL A 146 11.61 4.47 12.93
C VAL A 146 10.14 4.82 13.16
N VAL A 147 9.55 4.26 14.22
CA VAL A 147 8.15 4.44 14.64
C VAL A 147 8.00 5.72 15.46
#